data_AF-A0A1G6NFL1-F1
#
_entry.id   AF-A0A1G6NFL1-F1
#
_cell.length_a   1.000
_cell.length_b   1.000
_cell.length_c   1.000
_cell.angle_alpha   90.00
_cell.angle_beta   90.00
_cell.angle_gamma   90.00
#
_symmetry.space_group_name_H-M   'P 1'
#
loop_
_entity.id
_entity.type
_entity.pdbx_description
1 polymer ?
#
loop_
_entity_poly.entity_id
_entity_poly.type
_entity_poly.pdbx_seq_one_letter_code
_entity_poly.pdbx_strand_id
1 'polypeptide(L)' 'MIYVIRHGQTDLNKEGRMQGRQGLPLNETGIEQAESLRDQLKHITFDSVYASPQERAIQTAEIATGTSAVIDG' A
#
# COMPACT_ATOMS: atom_id res chain seq x y z
N MET A 1 -4.14 11.72 -14.72
CA MET A 1 -2.76 11.51 -14.23
C MET A 1 -2.71 10.16 -13.52
N ILE A 2 -1.61 9.42 -13.61
CA ILE A 2 -1.51 8.09 -13.00
C ILE A 2 -0.39 8.14 -11.96
N TYR A 3 -0.67 7.60 -10.77
CA TYR A 3 0.31 7.42 -9.70
C TYR A 3 0.52 5.93 -9.50
N VAL A 4 1.78 5.52 -9.42
CA VAL A 4 2.16 4.13 -9.14
C VAL A 4 2.91 4.12 -7.82
N ILE A 5 2.38 3.38 -6.85
CA ILE A 5 2.89 3.32 -5.49
C ILE A 5 3.36 1.90 -5.20
N ARG A 6 4.55 1.77 -4.62
CA ARG A 6 5.01 0.50 -4.05
C ARG A 6 4.44 0.34 -2.65
N HIS A 7 4.00 -0.87 -2.29
CA HIS A 7 3.54 -1.16 -0.94
C HIS A 7 4.62 -0.85 0.12
N GLY A 8 4.18 -0.52 1.33
CA GLY A 8 5.06 -0.30 2.48
C GLY A 8 5.79 -1.56 2.98
N GLN A 9 6.64 -1.38 3.98
CA GLN A 9 7.45 -2.44 4.57
C GLN A 9 6.59 -3.57 5.20
N THR A 10 7.14 -4.77 5.22
CA THR A 10 6.59 -5.98 5.85
C THR A 10 7.74 -6.73 6.50
N ASP A 11 7.48 -7.67 7.40
CA ASP A 11 8.57 -8.37 8.08
C ASP A 11 9.46 -9.18 7.14
N LEU A 12 8.89 -9.82 6.12
CA LEU A 12 9.69 -10.59 5.15
C LEU A 12 10.64 -9.71 4.34
N ASN A 13 10.22 -8.51 3.93
CA ASN A 13 11.12 -7.63 3.18
C ASN A 13 12.18 -6.98 4.09
N LYS A 14 11.87 -6.76 5.38
CA LYS A 14 12.85 -6.38 6.39
C LYS A 14 13.90 -7.47 6.61
N GLU A 15 13.50 -8.74 6.59
CA GLU A 15 14.38 -9.91 6.67
C GLU A 15 15.13 -10.22 5.35
N GLY A 16 14.88 -9.47 4.27
CA GLY A 16 15.48 -9.73 2.97
C GLY A 16 14.97 -11.02 2.29
N ARG A 17 13.83 -11.54 2.72
CA ARG A 17 13.23 -12.78 2.18
C ARG A 17 12.28 -12.48 1.04
N MET A 18 12.24 -13.37 0.06
CA MET A 18 11.26 -13.27 -1.04
C MET A 18 9.84 -13.46 -0.53
N GLN A 19 8.94 -12.56 -0.93
CA GLN A 19 7.51 -12.67 -0.68
C GLN A 19 6.81 -13.42 -1.81
N GLY A 20 6.15 -14.52 -1.48
CA GLY A 20 5.24 -15.22 -2.38
C GLY A 20 3.88 -14.54 -2.49
N ARG A 21 2.92 -15.22 -3.13
CA ARG A 21 1.54 -14.74 -3.31
C ARG A 21 0.75 -14.57 -2.02
N GLN A 22 1.05 -15.36 -0.98
CA GLN A 22 0.53 -15.14 0.38
C GLN A 22 1.33 -14.01 1.00
N GLY A 23 0.89 -12.78 0.74
CA GLY A 23 1.49 -11.58 1.30
C GLY A 23 1.22 -11.48 2.79
N LEU A 24 2.25 -11.16 3.57
CA LEU A 24 2.04 -10.64 4.91
C LEU A 24 1.43 -9.23 4.84
N PRO A 25 0.72 -8.78 5.89
CA PRO A 25 0.35 -7.39 6.04
C PRO A 25 1.58 -6.48 6.16
N LEU A 26 1.34 -5.18 6.10
CA LEU A 26 2.31 -4.18 6.51
C LEU A 26 2.73 -4.41 7.95
N ASN A 27 4.02 -4.19 8.24
CA ASN A 27 4.46 -4.03 9.61
C ASN A 27 4.30 -2.57 10.05
N GLU A 28 4.63 -2.27 11.30
CA GLU A 28 4.49 -0.91 11.87
C GLU A 28 5.19 0.15 11.01
N THR A 29 6.43 -0.10 10.59
CA THR A 29 7.15 0.78 9.65
C THR A 29 6.43 0.94 8.31
N GLY A 30 5.82 -0.12 7.79
CA GLY A 30 5.02 -0.05 6.57
C GLY A 30 3.75 0.79 6.71
N ILE A 31 3.12 0.77 7.88
CA ILE A 31 1.96 1.62 8.20
C ILE A 31 2.38 3.08 8.26
N GLU A 32 3.45 3.41 9.00
CA GLU A 32 4.01 4.76 9.07
C GLU A 32 4.38 5.31 7.67
N GLN A 33 4.94 4.46 6.81
CA GLN A 33 5.23 4.82 5.42
C GLN A 33 3.98 5.18 4.63
N ALA A 34 2.90 4.42 4.80
CA ALA A 34 1.64 4.69 4.12
C ALA A 34 0.95 5.95 4.66
N GLU A 35 1.02 6.21 5.96
CA GLU A 35 0.52 7.44 6.58
C GLU A 35 1.31 8.67 6.12
N SER A 36 2.64 8.59 6.08
CA SER A 36 3.48 9.66 5.54
C SER A 36 3.16 9.96 4.08
N LEU A 37 2.88 8.92 3.29
CA LEU A 37 2.45 9.08 1.90
C LEU A 37 1.07 9.76 1.82
N ARG A 38 0.13 9.45 2.72
CA ARG A 38 -1.16 10.14 2.80
C ARG A 38 -1.00 11.64 2.96
N ASP A 39 -0.10 12.08 3.84
CA ASP A 39 0.16 13.51 4.05
C ASP A 39 0.70 14.20 2.80
N GLN A 40 1.48 13.49 1.98
CA GLN A 40 1.98 13.99 0.70
C GLN A 40 0.89 14.03 -0.37
N LEU A 41 -0.04 13.07 -0.35
CA LEU A 41 -1.12 12.94 -1.32
C LEU A 41 -2.41 13.69 -0.94
N LYS A 42 -2.50 14.30 0.25
CA LYS A 42 -3.72 14.91 0.78
C LYS A 42 -4.39 15.99 -0.10
N HIS A 43 -3.65 16.55 -1.07
CA HIS A 43 -4.14 17.56 -2.00
C HIS A 43 -4.53 16.97 -3.37
N ILE A 44 -4.40 15.67 -3.55
CA ILE A 44 -4.74 14.96 -4.77
C ILE A 44 -6.09 14.27 -4.55
N THR A 45 -7.04 14.51 -5.44
CA THR A 45 -8.29 13.76 -5.52
C THR A 45 -8.09 12.58 -6.46
N PHE A 46 -8.34 11.37 -5.96
CA PHE A 46 -8.30 10.15 -6.77
C PHE A 46 -9.72 9.77 -7.19
N ASP A 47 -9.97 9.70 -8.49
CA ASP A 47 -11.24 9.19 -9.02
C ASP A 47 -11.39 7.69 -8.79
N SER A 48 -10.26 6.96 -8.74
CA SER A 48 -10.21 5.52 -8.52
C SER A 48 -8.85 5.10 -7.95
N VAL A 49 -8.87 4.07 -7.10
CA VAL A 49 -7.69 3.47 -6.47
C VAL A 49 -7.74 1.97 -6.71
N TYR A 50 -6.67 1.40 -7.25
CA TYR A 50 -6.56 -0.02 -7.59
C TYR A 50 -5.40 -0.66 -6.83
N ALA A 51 -5.58 -1.91 -6.41
CA ALA A 51 -4.54 -2.70 -5.76
C ALA A 51 -4.60 -4.16 -6.20
N SER A 52 -3.44 -4.83 -6.24
CA SER A 52 -3.40 -6.30 -6.35
C SER A 52 -4.06 -6.95 -5.13
N PRO A 53 -4.46 -8.24 -5.18
CA PRO A 53 -5.11 -8.93 -4.05
C PRO A 53 -4.22 -9.15 -2.82
N GLN A 54 -2.98 -8.65 -2.83
CA GLN A 54 -2.03 -8.80 -1.74
C GLN A 54 -2.33 -7.80 -0.62
N GLU A 55 -2.54 -8.30 0.60
CA GLU A 55 -2.96 -7.51 1.76
C GLU A 55 -2.12 -6.23 1.98
N ARG A 56 -0.78 -6.32 1.95
CA ARG A 56 0.10 -5.15 2.06
C ARG A 56 -0.12 -4.07 0.99
N ALA A 57 -0.50 -4.45 -0.23
CA ALA A 57 -0.77 -3.51 -1.31
C ALA A 57 -2.10 -2.80 -1.07
N ILE A 58 -3.12 -3.55 -0.64
CA ILE A 58 -4.43 -3.03 -0.24
C ILE A 58 -4.25 -2.03 0.91
N GLN A 59 -3.62 -2.45 2.00
CA GLN A 59 -3.37 -1.61 3.18
C GLN A 59 -2.63 -0.32 2.81
N THR A 60 -1.58 -0.41 1.98
CA THR A 60 -0.84 0.80 1.56
C THR A 60 -1.75 1.75 0.77
N ALA A 61 -2.51 1.23 -0.20
CA ALA A 61 -3.38 2.03 -1.04
C ALA A 61 -4.48 2.72 -0.21
N GLU A 62 -5.12 1.98 0.69
CA GLU A 62 -6.23 2.49 1.49
C GLU A 62 -5.75 3.51 2.54
N ILE A 63 -4.63 3.25 3.22
CA ILE A 63 -4.07 4.21 4.18
C ILE A 63 -3.60 5.48 3.44
N ALA A 64 -2.86 5.33 2.33
CA ALA A 64 -2.27 6.46 1.62
C ALA A 64 -3.31 7.35 0.92
N THR A 65 -4.46 6.80 0.53
CA THR A 65 -5.49 7.56 -0.21
C THR A 65 -6.74 7.85 0.62
N GLY A 66 -6.91 7.19 1.77
CA GLY A 66 -8.14 7.22 2.56
C GLY A 66 -9.35 6.65 1.83
N THR A 67 -9.14 5.88 0.76
CA THR A 67 -10.19 5.35 -0.14
C THR A 67 -10.06 3.85 -0.26
N SER A 68 -11.17 3.10 -0.20
CA SER A 68 -11.16 1.65 -0.41
C SER A 68 -10.68 1.29 -1.81
N ALA A 69 -9.73 0.36 -1.89
CA ALA A 69 -9.14 -0.02 -3.16
C ALA A 69 -10.04 -0.99 -3.92
N VAL A 70 -10.16 -0.80 -5.23
CA VAL A 70 -10.69 -1.82 -6.13
C VAL A 70 -9.63 -2.89 -6.30
N ILE A 71 -10.00 -4.14 -5.98
CA ILE A 71 -9.07 -5.27 -6.09
C ILE A 71 -9.08 -5.78 -7.52
N ASP A 72 -7.95 -5.64 -8.19
CA ASP A 72 -7.73 -6.11 -9.56
C ASP A 72 -6.82 -7.35 -9.52
N GLY A 73 -7.32 -8.48 -10.05
CA GLY A 73 -6.79 -9.83 -9.82
C GLY A 73 -6.48 -10.60 -11.09
#